data_AF-A0A7J7SUZ2-F1
#
_entry.id   AF-A0A7J7SUZ2-F1
#
_cell.length_a   1.000
_cell.length_b   1.000
_cell.length_c   1.000
_cell.angle_alpha   90.00
_cell.angle_beta   90.00
_cell.angle_gamma   90.00
#
_symmetry.space_group_name_H-M   'P 1'
#
loop_
_entity.id
_entity.type
_entity.pdbx_description
1 polymer ?
#
loop_
_entity_poly.entity_id
_entity_poly.type
_entity_poly.pdbx_seq_one_letter_code
_entity_poly.pdbx_strand_id
1 'polypeptide(L)'
;MAQDSVGLSSGYQFWMRKLSVWGQASTLETQQDICHHLPQFQEFLRQIYETLKEMDSRTIIERFPTIGQLLAKTCWNPFILAYDESQKILTWCLGCLITKEPQSSGESKLNSWTRHPEIF
;
A
#
# COMPACT_ATOMS: atom_id res chain seq x y z
N MET A 1 -8.46 -10.48 19.02
CA MET A 1 -8.05 -10.32 17.60
C MET A 1 -8.97 -9.39 16.79
N ALA A 2 -9.75 -8.48 17.42
CA ALA A 2 -10.63 -7.54 16.70
C ALA A 2 -10.15 -6.08 16.73
N GLN A 3 -9.25 -5.72 17.66
CA GLN A 3 -8.77 -4.34 17.82
C GLN A 3 -7.72 -3.95 16.76
N ASP A 4 -6.87 -4.89 16.32
CA ASP A 4 -5.89 -4.67 15.25
C ASP A 4 -6.59 -4.36 13.90
N SER A 5 -7.79 -4.92 13.69
CA SER A 5 -8.56 -4.74 12.46
C SER A 5 -9.07 -3.30 12.27
N VAL A 6 -9.57 -2.70 13.35
CA VAL A 6 -10.15 -1.34 13.33
C VAL A 6 -9.04 -0.28 13.22
N GLY A 7 -7.92 -0.49 13.90
CA GLY A 7 -6.74 0.40 13.81
C GLY A 7 -6.11 0.39 12.42
N LEU A 8 -6.06 -0.77 11.77
CA LEU A 8 -5.51 -0.89 10.43
C LEU A 8 -6.40 -0.24 9.36
N SER A 9 -7.74 -0.33 9.50
CA SER A 9 -8.69 0.30 8.57
C SER A 9 -8.67 1.84 8.65
N SER A 10 -8.60 2.40 9.86
CA SER A 10 -8.47 3.85 10.03
C SER A 10 -7.10 4.36 9.57
N GLY A 11 -6.02 3.62 9.87
CA GLY A 11 -4.68 3.87 9.34
C GLY A 11 -4.65 3.84 7.81
N TYR A 12 -5.34 2.88 7.20
CA TYR A 12 -5.41 2.73 5.75
C TYR A 12 -6.01 3.97 5.07
N GLN A 13 -7.14 4.47 5.56
CA GLN A 13 -7.78 5.68 4.99
C GLN A 13 -6.92 6.93 5.22
N PHE A 14 -6.27 7.04 6.37
CA PHE A 14 -5.33 8.12 6.65
C PHE A 14 -4.18 8.15 5.65
N TRP A 15 -3.52 7.00 5.42
CA TRP A 15 -2.38 6.92 4.52
C TRP A 15 -2.75 7.10 3.06
N MET A 16 -3.91 6.61 2.62
CA MET A 16 -4.42 6.90 1.27
C MET A 16 -4.57 8.41 1.01
N ARG A 17 -5.08 9.15 1.99
CA ARG A 17 -5.20 10.61 1.89
C ARG A 17 -3.84 11.29 1.89
N LYS A 18 -2.92 10.90 2.80
CA LYS A 18 -1.55 11.43 2.84
C LYS A 18 -0.80 11.19 1.52
N LEU A 19 -0.82 9.97 0.99
CA LEU A 19 -0.20 9.62 -0.29
C LEU A 19 -0.76 10.45 -1.47
N SER A 20 -2.04 10.81 -1.43
CA SER A 20 -2.65 11.67 -2.45
C SER A 20 -2.08 13.10 -2.42
N VAL A 21 -1.82 13.64 -1.22
CA VAL A 21 -1.14 14.93 -1.05
C VAL A 21 0.33 14.83 -1.47
N TRP A 22 1.00 13.75 -1.06
CA TRP A 22 2.41 13.51 -1.37
C TRP A 22 2.69 13.21 -2.84
N GLY A 23 1.67 12.87 -3.64
CA GLY A 23 1.79 12.77 -5.10
C GLY A 23 2.24 14.08 -5.78
N GLN A 24 2.13 15.20 -5.06
CA GLN A 24 2.57 16.53 -5.50
C GLN A 24 3.86 17.00 -4.78
N ALA A 25 4.78 16.08 -4.43
CA ALA A 25 5.98 16.35 -3.63
C ALA A 25 7.06 17.27 -4.26
N SER A 26 6.68 18.16 -5.16
CA SER A 26 7.56 19.21 -5.68
C SER A 26 7.82 20.34 -4.67
N THR A 27 7.03 20.45 -3.60
CA THR A 27 7.22 21.48 -2.57
C THR A 27 8.06 20.99 -1.39
N LEU A 28 8.87 21.89 -0.81
CA LEU A 28 9.69 21.62 0.38
C LEU A 28 8.83 21.18 1.58
N GLU A 29 7.66 21.79 1.75
CA GLU A 29 6.70 21.45 2.81
C GLU A 29 6.27 19.97 2.71
N THR A 30 5.95 19.51 1.50
CA THR A 30 5.57 18.11 1.27
C THR A 30 6.72 17.15 1.55
N GLN A 31 7.96 17.53 1.20
CA GLN A 31 9.15 16.72 1.48
C GLN A 31 9.41 16.59 2.99
N GLN A 32 9.26 17.69 3.74
CA GLN A 32 9.39 17.67 5.19
C GLN A 32 8.30 16.83 5.86
N ASP A 33 7.05 16.93 5.38
CA ASP A 33 5.94 16.12 5.88
C ASP A 33 6.18 14.62 5.61
N ILE A 34 6.69 14.24 4.43
CA ILE A 34 7.08 12.87 4.12
C ILE A 34 8.14 12.38 5.11
N CYS A 35 9.25 13.12 5.27
CA CYS A 35 10.33 12.73 6.17
C CYS A 35 9.85 12.58 7.63
N HIS A 36 8.94 13.45 8.08
CA HIS A 36 8.37 13.39 9.43
C HIS A 36 7.52 12.14 9.66
N HIS A 37 6.73 11.75 8.65
CA HIS A 37 5.77 10.65 8.74
C HIS A 37 6.32 9.29 8.26
N LEU A 38 7.50 9.28 7.66
CA LEU A 38 8.06 8.08 7.03
C LEU A 38 8.19 6.89 8.00
N PRO A 39 8.70 7.03 9.24
CA PRO A 39 8.81 5.89 10.15
C PRO A 39 7.45 5.27 10.49
N GLN A 40 6.42 6.09 10.70
CA GLN A 40 5.06 5.61 10.97
C GLN A 40 4.45 4.96 9.74
N PHE A 41 4.77 5.47 8.55
CA PHE A 41 4.30 4.90 7.30
C PHE A 41 4.96 3.54 7.02
N GLN A 42 6.25 3.39 7.29
CA GLN A 42 6.96 2.11 7.18
C GLN A 42 6.37 1.05 8.11
N GLU A 43 6.04 1.42 9.35
CA GLU A 43 5.40 0.50 10.29
C GLU A 43 4.00 0.10 9.80
N PHE A 44 3.23 1.05 9.26
CA PHE A 44 1.96 0.73 8.61
C PHE A 44 2.12 -0.22 7.42
N LEU A 45 3.10 0.01 6.54
CA LEU A 45 3.38 -0.88 5.42
C LEU A 45 3.76 -2.30 5.90
N ARG A 46 4.48 -2.41 7.02
CA ARG A 46 4.81 -3.69 7.64
C ARG A 46 3.57 -4.40 8.16
N GLN A 47 2.67 -3.68 8.83
CA GLN A 47 1.39 -4.24 9.28
C GLN A 47 0.52 -4.71 8.11
N ILE A 48 0.52 -3.96 7.00
CA ILE A 48 -0.13 -4.37 5.76
C ILE A 48 0.50 -5.65 5.23
N TYR A 49 1.84 -5.74 5.14
CA TYR A 49 2.52 -6.96 4.71
C TYR A 49 2.12 -8.19 5.54
N GLU A 50 2.21 -8.10 6.87
CA GLU A 50 1.83 -9.21 7.77
C GLU A 50 0.36 -9.62 7.56
N THR A 51 -0.51 -8.64 7.32
CA THR A 51 -1.93 -8.91 7.02
C THR A 51 -2.11 -9.60 5.65
N LEU A 52 -1.43 -9.11 4.61
CA LEU A 52 -1.52 -9.66 3.25
C LEU A 52 -0.94 -11.07 3.16
N LYS A 53 0.12 -11.35 3.90
CA LYS A 53 0.77 -12.67 3.94
C LYS A 53 -0.22 -13.76 4.34
N GLU A 54 -0.99 -13.51 5.40
CA GLU A 54 -1.92 -14.48 6.00
C GLU A 54 -3.28 -14.59 5.28
N MET A 55 -3.69 -13.55 4.53
CA MET A 55 -5.01 -13.52 3.87
C MET A 55 -5.02 -14.12 2.47
N ASP A 56 -6.10 -14.78 2.06
CA ASP A 56 -6.31 -15.15 0.66
C ASP A 56 -6.70 -13.94 -0.21
N SER A 57 -6.61 -14.11 -1.54
CA SER A 57 -6.88 -13.08 -2.54
C SER A 57 -8.28 -12.46 -2.43
N ARG A 58 -9.33 -13.24 -2.13
CA ARG A 58 -10.70 -12.72 -2.02
C ARG A 58 -10.85 -11.85 -0.79
N THR A 59 -10.36 -12.32 0.36
CA THR A 59 -10.37 -11.56 1.61
C THR A 59 -9.61 -10.23 1.49
N ILE A 60 -8.48 -10.21 0.77
CA ILE A 60 -7.72 -8.98 0.50
C ILE A 60 -8.56 -7.97 -0.29
N ILE A 61 -9.25 -8.41 -1.35
CA ILE A 61 -10.05 -7.52 -2.20
C ILE A 61 -11.26 -6.96 -1.44
N GLU A 62 -11.90 -7.77 -0.60
CA GLU A 62 -13.04 -7.31 0.22
C GLU A 62 -12.61 -6.31 1.30
N ARG A 63 -11.47 -6.55 1.96
CA ARG A 63 -11.03 -5.73 3.08
C ARG A 63 -10.22 -4.50 2.67
N PHE A 64 -9.44 -4.61 1.60
CA PHE A 64 -8.61 -3.54 1.06
C PHE A 64 -8.84 -3.37 -0.45
N PRO A 65 -10.02 -2.92 -0.88
CA PRO A 65 -10.41 -2.86 -2.29
C PRO A 65 -9.56 -1.90 -3.14
N THR A 66 -8.71 -1.08 -2.51
CA THR A 66 -7.80 -0.13 -3.17
C THR A 66 -6.32 -0.41 -2.86
N ILE A 67 -5.96 -1.59 -2.35
CA ILE A 67 -4.58 -1.87 -1.91
C ILE A 67 -3.56 -1.69 -3.04
N GLY A 68 -3.93 -2.07 -4.27
CA GLY A 68 -3.10 -1.83 -5.45
C GLY A 68 -2.82 -0.34 -5.69
N GLN A 69 -3.80 0.53 -5.46
CA GLN A 69 -3.62 1.99 -5.58
C GLN A 69 -2.71 2.54 -4.49
N LEU A 70 -2.85 2.04 -3.25
CA LEU A 70 -1.97 2.43 -2.14
C LEU A 70 -0.52 2.11 -2.48
N LEU A 71 -0.25 0.87 -2.88
CA LEU A 71 1.10 0.42 -3.24
C LEU A 71 1.63 1.14 -4.47
N ALA A 72 0.81 1.35 -5.49
CA ALA A 72 1.19 2.10 -6.68
C ALA A 72 1.59 3.54 -6.32
N LYS A 73 0.73 4.30 -5.62
CA LYS A 73 1.04 5.68 -5.19
C LYS A 73 2.31 5.76 -4.36
N THR A 74 2.58 4.73 -3.57
CA THR A 74 3.82 4.64 -2.81
C THR A 74 5.04 4.43 -3.71
N CYS A 75 4.94 3.55 -4.71
CA CYS A 75 6.01 3.33 -5.70
C CYS A 75 6.28 4.57 -6.57
N TRP A 76 5.29 5.43 -6.78
CA TRP A 76 5.47 6.68 -7.53
C TRP A 76 6.10 7.82 -6.70
N ASN A 77 6.36 7.61 -5.40
CA ASN A 77 6.95 8.63 -4.55
C ASN A 77 8.46 8.42 -4.36
N PRO A 78 9.33 9.21 -5.02
CA PRO A 78 10.78 9.02 -4.95
C PRO A 78 11.34 9.28 -3.54
N PHE A 79 10.69 10.13 -2.73
CA PHE A 79 11.13 10.41 -1.36
C PHE A 79 10.88 9.24 -0.43
N ILE A 80 9.82 8.46 -0.66
CA ILE A 80 9.59 7.21 0.09
C ILE A 80 10.55 6.13 -0.40
N LEU A 81 10.74 6.01 -1.72
CA LEU A 81 11.63 5.02 -2.32
C LEU A 81 13.11 5.30 -2.05
N ALA A 82 13.52 6.51 -1.68
CA ALA A 82 14.90 6.79 -1.31
C ALA A 82 15.40 5.95 -0.11
N TYR A 83 14.50 5.33 0.65
CA TYR A 83 14.81 4.54 1.83
C TYR A 83 14.71 3.04 1.54
N ASP A 84 15.76 2.29 1.85
CA ASP A 84 15.88 0.86 1.51
C ASP A 84 14.81 0.01 2.22
N GLU A 85 14.49 0.33 3.47
CA GLU A 85 13.47 -0.39 4.24
C GLU A 85 12.08 -0.25 3.58
N SER A 86 11.75 0.94 3.07
CA SER A 86 10.50 1.17 2.34
C SER A 86 10.43 0.31 1.09
N GLN A 87 11.52 0.25 0.30
CA GLN A 87 11.59 -0.56 -0.92
C GLN A 87 11.43 -2.07 -0.63
N LYS A 88 12.08 -2.55 0.43
CA LYS A 88 12.00 -3.96 0.86
C LYS A 88 10.57 -4.34 1.22
N ILE A 89 9.92 -3.56 2.10
CA ILE A 89 8.55 -3.85 2.54
C ILE A 89 7.58 -3.77 1.36
N LEU A 90 7.73 -2.78 0.46
CA LEU A 90 6.90 -2.67 -0.74
C LEU A 90 7.03 -3.87 -1.66
N THR A 91 8.26 -4.36 -1.85
CA THR A 91 8.52 -5.55 -2.66
C THR A 91 7.85 -6.78 -2.06
N TRP A 92 7.86 -6.94 -0.74
CA TRP A 92 7.15 -8.02 -0.06
C TRP A 92 5.63 -7.91 -0.22
N CYS A 93 5.05 -6.72 -0.03
CA CYS A 93 3.63 -6.48 -0.25
C CYS A 93 3.20 -6.82 -1.68
N LEU A 94 3.95 -6.35 -2.68
CA LEU A 94 3.69 -6.64 -4.09
C LEU A 94 3.83 -8.13 -4.39
N GLY A 95 4.84 -8.79 -3.82
CA GLY A 95 5.03 -10.23 -3.91
C GLY A 95 3.80 -11.00 -3.43
N CYS A 96 3.25 -10.66 -2.25
CA CYS A 96 2.04 -11.28 -1.73
C CYS A 96 0.84 -11.16 -2.69
N LEU A 97 0.71 -10.03 -3.39
CA LEU A 97 -0.36 -9.83 -4.36
C LEU A 97 -0.13 -10.64 -5.64
N ILE A 98 1.09 -10.66 -6.17
CA ILE A 98 1.41 -11.38 -7.42
C ILE A 98 1.31 -12.90 -7.26
N THR A 99 1.72 -13.44 -6.11
CA THR A 99 1.74 -14.90 -5.88
C THR A 99 0.37 -15.51 -5.59
N LYS A 100 -0.62 -14.69 -5.23
CA LYS A 100 -1.98 -15.14 -4.92
C LYS A 100 -2.78 -15.13 -6.23
N GLU A 101 -2.65 -16.19 -7.02
CA GLU A 101 -3.34 -16.33 -8.31
C GLU A 101 -4.87 -16.21 -8.15
N PRO A 102 -5.55 -15.45 -9.03
CA PRO A 102 -6.99 -15.29 -8.98
C PRO A 102 -7.71 -16.56 -9.40
N GLN A 103 -8.43 -17.22 -8.48
CA GLN A 103 -9.25 -18.40 -8.78
C GLN A 103 -10.63 -18.04 -9.38
N SER A 104 -10.99 -16.76 -9.45
CA SER A 104 -12.29 -16.28 -9.94
C SER A 104 -12.23 -14.92 -10.63
N SER A 105 -13.27 -14.58 -11.41
CA SER A 105 -13.35 -13.35 -12.22
C SER A 105 -13.31 -12.05 -11.40
N GLY A 106 -13.64 -12.08 -10.11
CA GLY A 106 -13.48 -10.94 -9.19
C GLY A 106 -12.02 -10.68 -8.78
N GLU A 107 -11.17 -11.70 -8.82
CA GLU A 107 -9.76 -11.64 -8.44
C GLU A 107 -8.87 -11.13 -9.60
N SER A 108 -9.39 -11.06 -10.84
CA SER A 108 -8.73 -10.41 -11.99
C SER A 108 -8.33 -8.95 -11.75
N LYS A 109 -8.94 -8.28 -10.76
CA LYS A 109 -8.62 -6.91 -10.35
C LYS A 109 -7.22 -6.77 -9.74
N LEU A 110 -6.72 -7.84 -9.09
CA LEU A 110 -5.37 -7.85 -8.53
C LEU A 110 -4.31 -7.88 -9.65
N ASN A 111 -4.57 -8.67 -10.70
CA ASN A 111 -3.74 -8.76 -11.90
C ASN A 111 -3.75 -7.47 -12.74
N SER A 112 -4.84 -6.70 -12.73
CA SER A 112 -4.87 -5.41 -13.44
C SER A 112 -4.07 -4.33 -12.72
N TRP A 113 -4.02 -4.34 -11.38
CA TRP A 113 -3.20 -3.39 -10.61
C TRP A 113 -1.70 -3.56 -10.83
N THR A 114 -1.24 -4.80 -11.00
CA THR A 114 0.17 -5.12 -11.24
C THR A 114 0.59 -4.88 -12.70
N ARG A 115 -0.37 -4.90 -13.65
CA ARG A 115 -0.10 -4.72 -15.09
C ARG A 115 -0.33 -3.29 -15.60
N HIS A 116 -1.20 -2.50 -14.97
CA HIS A 116 -1.52 -1.14 -15.42
C HIS A 116 -1.74 -0.18 -14.23
N PRO A 117 -0.67 0.41 -13.66
CA PRO A 117 -0.78 1.39 -12.58
C PRO A 117 -1.35 2.75 -12.99
N GLU A 118 -1.59 3.02 -14.28
CA GLU A 118 -1.98 4.35 -14.80
C GLU A 118 -3.49 4.58 -15.00
N ILE A 119 -4.35 3.62 -14.69
CA ILE A 119 -5.81 3.81 -14.79
C ILE A 119 -6.44 3.68 -13.40
N PHE A 120 -6.17 4.61 -12.48
CA PHE A 120 -7.03 5.01 -11.35
C PHE A 120 -6.55 6.30 -10.68
#